data_AF-A0A0D3KGR4-F1
#
_entry.id   AF-A0A0D3KGR4-F1
#
_cell.length_a   1.000
_cell.length_b   1.000
_cell.length_c   1.000
_cell.angle_alpha   90.00
_cell.angle_beta   90.00
_cell.angle_gamma   90.00
#
_symmetry.space_group_name_H-M   'P 1'
#
loop_
_entity.id
_entity.type
_entity.pdbx_description
1 polymer ?
#
loop_
_entity_poly.entity_id
_entity_poly.type
_entity_poly.pdbx_seq_one_letter_code
_entity_poly.pdbx_strand_id
1 'polypeptide(L)'
;MRISVAASHVEPIDMRLHGGWGSVAAPPLASDAAQDDGETLCCAVSGAAADGSGDVIALVDSAEPSPSVEARRALCFSKPRSLSHVAAAQLPILVLTAAAALHSVLIAGSTGRLPKLLVELLSARGARPCVAAAEGGADALQRAGASAVFNYHAESFTEQLAGTGLSAVVDVVGREEEPGWVREALGCAYVSAASPALLSLSEDGALAAARGWQRRWGRRPHEGRRVWRADDRAAEALSEAMALLESGKLTPPAEASAASETGMQYLEFLRWPRDSETGRRFGFPGERIY
;
A
#
# COMPACT_ATOMS: atom_id res chain seq x y z
N MET A 1 -19.49 -14.83 10.74
CA MET A 1 -20.35 -13.66 11.03
C MET A 1 -20.82 -13.18 9.69
N ARG A 2 -22.13 -13.20 9.47
CA ARG A 2 -22.71 -12.85 8.18
C ARG A 2 -22.80 -11.34 8.03
N ILE A 3 -22.33 -10.83 6.90
CA ILE A 3 -22.33 -9.42 6.56
C ILE A 3 -23.06 -9.25 5.23
N SER A 4 -24.07 -8.37 5.21
CA SER A 4 -24.65 -7.87 3.96
C SER A 4 -23.75 -6.77 3.43
N VAL A 5 -23.09 -7.04 2.30
CA VAL A 5 -22.01 -6.21 1.77
C VAL A 5 -22.58 -4.98 1.07
N ALA A 6 -22.18 -3.79 1.53
CA ALA A 6 -22.51 -2.51 0.89
C ALA A 6 -21.37 -2.03 -0.01
N ALA A 7 -20.12 -2.32 0.36
CA ALA A 7 -18.94 -2.02 -0.45
C ALA A 7 -17.84 -3.06 -0.22
N SER A 8 -16.94 -3.19 -1.20
CA SER A 8 -15.80 -4.09 -1.12
C SER A 8 -14.57 -3.51 -1.79
N HIS A 9 -13.40 -3.99 -1.40
CA HIS A 9 -12.12 -3.63 -1.95
C HIS A 9 -11.23 -4.87 -2.02
N VAL A 10 -10.65 -5.11 -3.20
CA VAL A 10 -9.81 -6.28 -3.47
C VAL A 10 -8.52 -5.80 -4.11
N GLU A 11 -7.38 -6.21 -3.56
CA GLU A 11 -6.06 -5.85 -4.07
C GLU A 11 -5.07 -7.01 -3.94
N PRO A 12 -4.11 -7.15 -4.88
CA PRO A 12 -2.93 -7.99 -4.70
C PRO A 12 -2.07 -7.47 -3.54
N ILE A 13 -1.72 -8.36 -2.61
CA ILE A 13 -1.09 -7.96 -1.35
C ILE A 13 0.38 -8.38 -1.21
N ASP A 14 0.84 -9.40 -1.95
CA ASP A 14 2.23 -9.89 -1.85
C ASP A 14 3.24 -8.77 -2.08
N MET A 15 3.00 -7.91 -3.09
CA MET A 15 3.86 -6.77 -3.36
C MET A 15 3.80 -5.73 -2.22
N ARG A 16 2.62 -5.46 -1.68
CA ARG A 16 2.41 -4.46 -0.62
C ARG A 16 2.97 -4.86 0.75
N LEU A 17 3.11 -6.16 1.03
CA LEU A 17 3.56 -6.70 2.32
C LEU A 17 5.03 -7.15 2.37
N HIS A 18 5.81 -6.97 1.30
CA HIS A 18 7.25 -7.26 1.31
C HIS A 18 8.08 -6.43 2.32
N GLY A 19 7.45 -5.56 3.12
CA GLY A 19 8.07 -4.74 4.17
C GLY A 19 8.21 -5.38 5.55
N GLY A 20 7.76 -6.62 5.75
CA GLY A 20 8.10 -7.37 6.96
C GLY A 20 7.01 -7.48 8.03
N TRP A 21 5.78 -7.03 7.76
CA TRP A 21 4.62 -7.60 8.44
C TRP A 21 4.11 -8.82 7.67
N GLY A 22 4.15 -9.97 8.34
CA GLY A 22 3.99 -11.28 7.70
C GLY A 22 5.31 -11.97 7.33
N SER A 23 6.48 -11.44 7.73
CA SER A 23 7.75 -12.18 7.64
C SER A 23 8.61 -12.04 8.90
N VAL A 24 8.36 -12.89 9.90
CA VAL A 24 9.48 -13.45 10.71
C VAL A 24 9.28 -14.95 11.02
N ALA A 25 8.42 -15.66 10.27
CA ALA A 25 8.41 -17.14 10.32
C ALA A 25 7.72 -17.80 9.12
N ALA A 26 6.74 -17.15 8.51
CA ALA A 26 6.05 -17.71 7.35
C ALA A 26 5.41 -16.59 6.50
N PRO A 27 5.61 -16.54 5.17
CA PRO A 27 4.68 -15.85 4.25
C PRO A 27 3.25 -16.34 4.51
N PRO A 28 2.19 -15.67 4.02
CA PRO A 28 0.81 -16.13 4.23
C PRO A 28 0.67 -17.62 3.91
N LEU A 29 0.64 -18.41 4.99
CA LEU A 29 0.66 -19.87 5.14
C LEU A 29 1.20 -20.71 3.95
N ALA A 30 2.37 -21.31 4.19
CA ALA A 30 2.82 -22.63 3.76
C ALA A 30 2.02 -23.32 2.63
N SER A 31 2.60 -23.37 1.44
CA SER A 31 2.64 -24.63 0.71
C SER A 31 4.10 -25.05 0.60
N ASP A 32 4.41 -26.25 1.07
CA ASP A 32 5.62 -26.98 0.70
C ASP A 32 5.59 -27.26 -0.82
N ALA A 33 5.80 -26.23 -1.62
CA ALA A 33 5.94 -26.30 -3.05
C ALA A 33 6.65 -25.04 -3.53
N ALA A 34 7.69 -25.28 -4.33
CA ALA A 34 8.45 -24.31 -5.09
C ALA A 34 7.66 -23.08 -5.54
N GLN A 35 8.33 -21.92 -5.54
CA GLN A 35 8.21 -20.87 -6.56
C GLN A 35 6.80 -20.80 -7.20
N ASP A 36 5.82 -20.32 -6.44
CA ASP A 36 4.46 -20.15 -6.95
C ASP A 36 4.29 -18.69 -7.42
N ASP A 37 4.22 -18.51 -8.73
CA ASP A 37 4.18 -17.22 -9.45
C ASP A 37 2.82 -16.48 -9.29
N GLY A 38 1.96 -16.93 -8.38
CA GLY A 38 0.59 -16.44 -8.20
C GLY A 38 0.43 -15.34 -7.16
N GLU A 39 -0.31 -14.28 -7.51
CA GLU A 39 -0.69 -13.19 -6.59
C GLU A 39 -1.65 -13.65 -5.49
N THR A 40 -1.31 -13.33 -4.24
CA THR A 40 -2.23 -13.41 -3.10
C THR A 40 -3.13 -12.17 -3.05
N LEU A 41 -4.43 -12.38 -2.91
CA LEU A 41 -5.41 -11.30 -2.79
C LEU A 41 -5.82 -11.07 -1.36
N CYS A 42 -5.92 -9.79 -0.97
CA CYS A 42 -6.63 -9.38 0.23
C CYS A 42 -7.98 -8.79 -0.18
N CYS A 43 -9.04 -9.19 0.53
CA CYS A 43 -10.39 -8.68 0.31
C CYS A 43 -10.94 -8.10 1.61
N ALA A 44 -11.39 -6.86 1.52
CA ALA A 44 -12.06 -6.15 2.58
C ALA A 44 -13.49 -5.81 2.14
N VAL A 45 -14.43 -5.91 3.08
CA VAL A 45 -15.82 -5.55 2.88
C VAL A 45 -16.27 -4.56 3.96
N SER A 46 -17.23 -3.73 3.62
CA SER A 46 -18.01 -2.98 4.60
C SER A 46 -19.50 -3.18 4.35
N GLY A 47 -20.28 -3.29 5.42
CA GLY A 47 -21.70 -3.61 5.33
C GLY A 47 -22.36 -3.80 6.69
N ALA A 48 -23.61 -4.25 6.70
CA ALA A 48 -24.37 -4.47 7.92
C ALA A 48 -24.20 -5.90 8.44
N ALA A 49 -23.91 -6.05 9.74
CA ALA A 49 -23.86 -7.35 10.40
C ALA A 49 -25.26 -7.93 10.61
N ALA A 50 -25.47 -9.19 10.22
CA ALA A 50 -26.78 -9.84 10.30
C ALA A 50 -27.23 -10.14 11.74
N ASP A 51 -26.32 -10.08 12.72
CA ASP A 51 -26.61 -10.27 14.14
C ASP A 51 -27.07 -8.99 14.86
N GLY A 52 -27.26 -7.90 14.11
CA GLY A 52 -27.71 -6.61 14.66
C GLY A 52 -26.61 -5.77 15.31
N SER A 53 -25.34 -6.17 15.21
CA SER A 53 -24.20 -5.40 15.74
C SER A 53 -23.94 -4.06 15.03
N GLY A 54 -24.70 -3.76 13.97
CA GLY A 54 -24.60 -2.54 13.17
C GLY A 54 -23.66 -2.68 11.98
N ASP A 55 -23.14 -1.53 11.52
CA ASP A 55 -22.22 -1.49 10.38
C ASP A 55 -20.82 -1.93 10.78
N VAL A 56 -20.21 -2.75 9.93
CA VAL A 56 -18.90 -3.35 10.15
C VAL A 56 -17.98 -3.20 8.95
N ILE A 57 -16.70 -3.37 9.21
CA ILE A 57 -15.62 -3.57 8.24
C ILE A 57 -15.03 -4.94 8.54
N ALA A 58 -14.79 -5.75 7.50
CA ALA A 58 -14.19 -7.05 7.71
C ALA A 58 -13.20 -7.42 6.61
N LEU A 59 -12.16 -8.16 6.99
CA LEU A 59 -11.36 -8.95 6.07
C LEU A 59 -12.04 -10.29 5.84
N VAL A 60 -12.13 -10.73 4.59
CA VAL A 60 -12.83 -11.96 4.22
C VAL A 60 -11.95 -12.89 3.41
N ASP A 61 -12.13 -14.19 3.64
CA ASP A 61 -11.42 -15.26 2.95
C ASP A 61 -12.04 -15.52 1.55
N SER A 62 -12.32 -14.45 0.78
CA SER A 62 -12.83 -14.54 -0.59
C SER A 62 -12.23 -13.46 -1.49
N ALA A 63 -11.73 -13.85 -2.65
CA ALA A 63 -11.28 -12.93 -3.70
C ALA A 63 -12.42 -12.20 -4.41
N GLU A 64 -13.64 -12.73 -4.33
CA GLU A 64 -14.83 -12.21 -5.00
C GLU A 64 -15.89 -11.88 -3.94
N PRO A 65 -16.12 -10.60 -3.64
CA PRO A 65 -17.11 -10.20 -2.66
C PRO A 65 -18.53 -10.42 -3.23
N SER A 66 -19.27 -11.30 -2.58
CA SER A 66 -20.71 -11.53 -2.82
C SER A 66 -21.54 -10.47 -2.08
N PRO A 67 -22.81 -10.20 -2.47
CA PRO A 67 -23.73 -9.34 -1.71
C PRO A 67 -23.90 -9.76 -0.24
N SER A 68 -23.57 -11.02 0.09
CA SER A 68 -23.48 -11.51 1.46
C SER A 68 -22.23 -12.38 1.62
N VAL A 69 -21.47 -12.16 2.69
CA VAL A 69 -20.25 -12.91 3.01
C VAL A 69 -20.23 -13.38 4.46
N GLU A 70 -19.53 -14.48 4.73
CA GLU A 70 -19.19 -14.91 6.09
C GLU A 70 -17.76 -14.46 6.42
N ALA A 71 -17.62 -13.71 7.51
CA ALA A 71 -16.33 -13.24 8.01
C ALA A 71 -16.02 -13.84 9.39
N ARG A 72 -14.73 -14.02 9.71
CA ARG A 72 -14.29 -14.37 11.06
C ARG A 72 -14.55 -13.18 11.99
N ARG A 73 -15.22 -13.40 13.13
CA ARG A 73 -15.58 -12.31 14.06
C ARG A 73 -14.35 -11.53 14.56
N ALA A 74 -13.21 -12.20 14.76
CA ALA A 74 -11.95 -11.56 15.16
C ALA A 74 -11.39 -10.57 14.11
N LEU A 75 -11.87 -10.66 12.87
CA LEU A 75 -11.48 -9.80 11.75
C LEU A 75 -12.62 -8.86 11.34
N CYS A 76 -13.59 -8.66 12.23
CA CYS A 76 -14.72 -7.76 12.04
C CYS A 76 -14.62 -6.61 13.02
N PHE A 77 -14.63 -5.39 12.51
CA PHE A 77 -14.48 -4.16 13.25
C PHE A 77 -15.72 -3.30 13.07
N SER A 78 -16.14 -2.56 14.09
CA SER A 78 -17.19 -1.57 13.92
C SER A 78 -16.76 -0.54 12.88
N LYS A 79 -17.63 -0.23 11.92
CA LYS A 79 -17.35 0.80 10.93
C LYS A 79 -17.38 2.17 11.64
N PRO A 80 -16.33 3.00 11.53
CA PRO A 80 -16.41 4.37 12.02
C PRO A 80 -17.59 5.10 11.38
N ARG A 81 -18.39 5.78 12.21
CA ARG A 81 -19.65 6.41 11.77
C ARG A 81 -19.41 7.53 10.76
N SER A 82 -18.25 8.18 10.82
CA SER A 82 -17.82 9.25 9.92
C SER A 82 -17.49 8.78 8.49
N LEU A 83 -17.35 7.47 8.27
CA LEU A 83 -16.95 6.92 6.98
C LEU A 83 -18.14 6.39 6.19
N SER A 84 -18.12 6.56 4.87
CA SER A 84 -18.96 5.76 3.98
C SER A 84 -18.49 4.30 3.97
N HIS A 85 -19.34 3.39 3.50
CA HIS A 85 -18.94 2.00 3.29
C HIS A 85 -17.78 1.87 2.29
N VAL A 86 -17.71 2.74 1.27
CA VAL A 86 -16.65 2.72 0.26
C VAL A 86 -15.29 3.08 0.88
N ALA A 87 -15.22 4.19 1.63
CA ALA A 87 -14.00 4.58 2.33
C ALA A 87 -13.59 3.53 3.37
N ALA A 88 -14.58 3.00 4.10
CA ALA A 88 -14.38 1.98 5.12
C ALA A 88 -13.82 0.66 4.55
N ALA A 89 -14.28 0.21 3.38
CA ALA A 89 -13.79 -1.01 2.74
C ALA A 89 -12.33 -0.90 2.27
N GLN A 90 -11.81 0.31 2.04
CA GLN A 90 -10.42 0.52 1.59
C GLN A 90 -9.41 0.46 2.73
N LEU A 91 -9.84 0.80 3.95
CA LEU A 91 -8.98 0.93 5.11
C LEU A 91 -8.15 -0.32 5.39
N PRO A 92 -8.70 -1.55 5.42
CA PRO A 92 -7.92 -2.68 5.90
C PRO A 92 -6.66 -2.93 5.08
N ILE A 93 -6.77 -2.88 3.75
CA ILE A 93 -5.64 -3.13 2.87
C ILE A 93 -4.58 -2.02 3.01
N LEU A 94 -5.01 -0.76 3.09
CA LEU A 94 -4.09 0.37 3.26
C LEU A 94 -3.38 0.33 4.61
N VAL A 95 -4.11 0.02 5.70
CA VAL A 95 -3.56 -0.08 7.05
C VAL A 95 -2.57 -1.22 7.16
N LEU A 96 -2.87 -2.39 6.59
CA LEU A 96 -1.95 -3.53 6.60
C LEU A 96 -0.68 -3.23 5.81
N THR A 97 -0.81 -2.56 4.66
CA THR A 97 0.34 -2.08 3.87
C THR A 97 1.19 -1.11 4.70
N ALA A 98 0.55 -0.21 5.43
CA ALA A 98 1.24 0.79 6.23
C ALA A 98 1.84 0.25 7.53
N ALA A 99 1.20 -0.73 8.17
CA ALA A 99 1.72 -1.42 9.35
C ALA A 99 2.96 -2.27 9.03
N ALA A 100 3.16 -2.66 7.76
CA ALA A 100 4.38 -3.31 7.30
C ALA A 100 5.59 -2.37 7.19
N ALA A 101 5.40 -1.06 7.24
CA ALA A 101 6.52 -0.12 7.20
C ALA A 101 7.19 0.00 8.59
N LEU A 102 8.52 -0.10 8.62
CA LEU A 102 9.35 -0.07 9.84
C LEU A 102 9.47 1.35 10.46
N HIS A 103 10.26 1.52 11.53
CA HIS A 103 10.59 2.83 12.10
C HIS A 103 11.54 3.63 11.17
N SER A 104 11.45 4.97 11.12
CA SER A 104 12.24 5.86 10.23
C SER A 104 12.30 5.41 8.76
N VAL A 105 11.31 5.86 7.98
CA VAL A 105 11.05 5.41 6.61
C VAL A 105 11.05 6.56 5.64
N LEU A 106 11.68 6.37 4.48
CA LEU A 106 11.44 7.21 3.32
C LEU A 106 10.29 6.62 2.52
N ILE A 107 9.26 7.42 2.29
CA ILE A 107 8.16 7.09 1.39
C ILE A 107 8.47 7.74 0.04
N ALA A 108 8.73 6.95 -1.00
CA ALA A 108 8.93 7.47 -2.34
C ALA A 108 7.59 7.48 -3.09
N GLY A 109 7.11 8.68 -3.43
CA GLY A 109 5.81 8.90 -4.07
C GLY A 109 4.81 9.59 -3.13
N SER A 110 4.04 10.52 -3.66
CA SER A 110 3.53 11.63 -2.83
C SER A 110 2.04 11.89 -2.84
N THR A 111 1.29 11.48 -3.86
CA THR A 111 -0.06 12.03 -4.07
C THR A 111 -1.22 11.05 -3.82
N GLY A 112 -0.93 9.78 -3.53
CA GLY A 112 -1.94 8.75 -3.28
C GLY A 112 -2.47 8.71 -1.84
N ARG A 113 -3.48 7.86 -1.60
CA ARG A 113 -4.05 7.63 -0.26
C ARG A 113 -3.08 6.91 0.65
N LEU A 114 -2.32 5.98 0.08
CA LEU A 114 -1.34 5.16 0.80
C LEU A 114 -0.19 6.00 1.39
N PRO A 115 0.51 6.89 0.64
CA PRO A 115 1.55 7.76 1.21
C PRO A 115 1.10 8.56 2.43
N LYS A 116 -0.06 9.23 2.35
CA LYS A 116 -0.56 10.03 3.46
C LYS A 116 -0.86 9.15 4.68
N LEU A 117 -1.52 8.02 4.47
CA LEU A 117 -1.83 7.07 5.54
C LEU A 117 -0.56 6.52 6.20
N LEU A 118 0.46 6.19 5.40
CA LEU A 118 1.78 5.79 5.89
C LEU A 118 2.38 6.86 6.79
N VAL A 119 2.39 8.13 6.34
CA VAL A 119 2.90 9.26 7.14
C VAL A 119 2.16 9.36 8.47
N GLU A 120 0.82 9.36 8.45
CA GLU A 120 0.01 9.52 9.68
C GLU A 120 0.21 8.35 10.66
N LEU A 121 0.20 7.10 10.17
CA LEU A 121 0.40 5.92 11.01
C LEU A 121 1.82 5.84 11.58
N LEU A 122 2.84 6.12 10.77
CA LEU A 122 4.23 6.13 11.23
C LEU A 122 4.46 7.24 12.27
N SER A 123 3.92 8.43 12.02
CA SER A 123 4.00 9.55 12.96
C SER A 123 3.27 9.26 14.27
N ALA A 124 2.09 8.65 14.21
CA ALA A 124 1.33 8.24 15.39
C ALA A 124 2.07 7.20 16.26
N ARG A 125 2.94 6.39 15.63
CA ARG A 125 3.84 5.44 16.30
C ARG A 125 5.18 6.04 16.73
N GLY A 126 5.34 7.36 16.63
CA GLY A 126 6.56 8.07 17.01
C GLY A 126 7.73 7.88 16.04
N ALA A 127 7.49 7.32 14.85
CA ALA A 127 8.49 7.31 13.79
C ALA A 127 8.63 8.69 13.15
N ARG A 128 9.69 8.86 12.35
CA ARG A 128 10.00 10.09 11.62
C ARG A 128 9.93 9.83 10.12
N PRO A 129 8.73 9.76 9.52
CA PRO A 129 8.62 9.49 8.09
C PRO A 129 9.15 10.67 7.27
N CYS A 130 9.99 10.38 6.28
CA CYS A 130 10.38 11.32 5.24
C CYS A 130 9.64 10.97 3.95
N VAL A 131 9.39 11.95 3.08
CA VAL A 131 8.67 11.70 1.82
C VAL A 131 9.43 12.30 0.65
N ALA A 132 9.64 11.55 -0.43
CA ALA A 132 10.06 12.10 -1.71
C ALA A 132 8.81 12.37 -2.56
N ALA A 133 8.59 13.64 -2.91
CA ALA A 133 7.36 14.14 -3.49
C ALA A 133 7.57 15.17 -4.61
N ALA A 134 6.57 15.36 -5.45
CA ALA A 134 6.48 16.55 -6.30
C ALA A 134 6.07 17.77 -5.46
N GLU A 135 6.42 18.96 -5.97
CA GLU A 135 6.29 20.26 -5.28
C GLU A 135 4.90 20.57 -4.69
N GLY A 136 3.82 20.02 -5.26
CA GLY A 136 2.44 20.28 -4.82
C GLY A 136 1.96 19.56 -3.55
N GLY A 137 2.75 18.63 -2.99
CA GLY A 137 2.34 17.77 -1.87
C GLY A 137 2.92 18.13 -0.48
N ALA A 138 3.93 19.00 -0.43
CA ALA A 138 4.76 19.15 0.76
C ALA A 138 4.00 19.60 2.01
N ASP A 139 3.21 20.68 1.92
CA ASP A 139 2.46 21.23 3.05
C ASP A 139 1.44 20.23 3.61
N ALA A 140 0.83 19.42 2.75
CA ALA A 140 -0.14 18.40 3.17
C ALA A 140 0.55 17.25 3.90
N LEU A 141 1.71 16.80 3.41
CA LEU A 141 2.49 15.72 4.00
C LEU A 141 3.16 16.15 5.32
N GLN A 142 3.65 17.39 5.41
CA GLN A 142 4.18 17.94 6.66
C GLN A 142 3.07 18.05 7.72
N ARG A 143 1.88 18.54 7.35
CA ARG A 143 0.71 18.55 8.26
C ARG A 143 0.26 17.15 8.68
N ALA A 144 0.47 16.14 7.83
CA ALA A 144 0.20 14.74 8.15
C ALA A 144 1.24 14.12 9.10
N GLY A 145 2.38 14.80 9.34
CA GLY A 145 3.44 14.37 10.27
C GLY A 145 4.78 14.02 9.62
N ALA A 146 4.96 14.27 8.31
CA ALA A 146 6.25 14.05 7.66
C ALA A 146 7.35 14.90 8.31
N SER A 147 8.43 14.26 8.74
CA SER A 147 9.61 14.92 9.31
C SER A 147 10.40 15.70 8.27
N ALA A 148 10.36 15.28 7.01
CA ALA A 148 10.96 15.97 5.88
C ALA A 148 10.19 15.60 4.60
N VAL A 149 10.13 16.54 3.65
CA VAL A 149 9.62 16.30 2.31
C VAL A 149 10.68 16.79 1.32
N PHE A 150 11.13 15.89 0.45
CA PHE A 150 12.16 16.13 -0.55
C PHE A 150 11.50 16.29 -1.92
N ASN A 151 11.84 17.38 -2.63
CA ASN A 151 11.37 17.56 -3.99
C ASN A 151 12.22 16.73 -4.95
N TYR A 152 11.72 15.58 -5.40
CA TYR A 152 12.48 14.71 -6.31
C TYR A 152 12.71 15.33 -7.71
N HIS A 153 12.21 16.53 -8.00
CA HIS A 153 12.58 17.30 -9.19
C HIS A 153 13.76 18.26 -8.97
N ALA A 154 14.19 18.46 -7.72
CA ALA A 154 15.17 19.47 -7.36
C ALA A 154 16.35 18.92 -6.56
N GLU A 155 16.15 17.86 -5.78
CA GLU A 155 17.17 17.35 -4.85
C GLU A 155 17.21 15.83 -4.78
N SER A 156 18.42 15.29 -4.56
CA SER A 156 18.64 13.86 -4.33
C SER A 156 18.35 13.53 -2.87
N PHE A 157 17.22 12.88 -2.61
CA PHE A 157 16.87 12.46 -1.25
C PHE A 157 17.84 11.40 -0.70
N THR A 158 18.49 10.59 -1.56
CA THR A 158 19.51 9.64 -1.09
C THR A 158 20.72 10.35 -0.50
N GLU A 159 21.16 11.46 -1.10
CA GLU A 159 22.29 12.25 -0.57
C GLU A 159 21.91 12.89 0.76
N GLN A 160 20.70 13.44 0.86
CA GLN A 160 20.19 14.08 2.09
C GLN A 160 20.00 13.08 3.24
N LEU A 161 19.69 11.82 2.93
CA LEU A 161 19.43 10.77 3.92
C LEU A 161 20.61 9.84 4.16
N ALA A 162 21.71 9.98 3.42
CA ALA A 162 22.91 9.17 3.59
C ALA A 162 23.43 9.27 5.02
N GLY A 163 23.68 8.13 5.66
CA GLY A 163 24.21 8.07 7.03
C GLY A 163 23.22 8.49 8.14
N THR A 164 21.96 8.78 7.83
CA THR A 164 20.95 9.16 8.85
C THR A 164 20.43 7.97 9.68
N GLY A 165 20.77 6.74 9.28
CA GLY A 165 20.25 5.52 9.93
C GLY A 165 18.83 5.15 9.49
N LEU A 166 18.44 5.51 8.27
CA LEU A 166 17.15 5.13 7.68
C LEU A 166 16.95 3.60 7.77
N SER A 167 15.78 3.14 8.22
CA SER A 167 15.55 1.69 8.32
C SER A 167 14.95 1.09 7.05
N ALA A 168 14.13 1.87 6.31
CA ALA A 168 13.58 1.41 5.04
C ALA A 168 13.22 2.55 4.06
N VAL A 169 13.19 2.19 2.78
CA VAL A 169 12.49 2.90 1.71
C VAL A 169 11.22 2.13 1.35
N VAL A 170 10.07 2.81 1.37
CA VAL A 170 8.78 2.32 0.90
C VAL A 170 8.41 3.07 -0.37
N ASP A 171 8.51 2.39 -1.50
CA ASP A 171 8.25 2.93 -2.83
C ASP A 171 6.84 2.61 -3.28
N VAL A 172 5.99 3.63 -3.35
CA VAL A 172 4.55 3.48 -3.65
C VAL A 172 4.22 3.79 -5.12
N VAL A 173 5.20 4.23 -5.91
CA VAL A 173 5.03 4.65 -7.30
C VAL A 173 5.70 3.72 -8.30
N GLY A 174 6.61 2.85 -7.87
CA GLY A 174 7.21 1.88 -8.77
C GLY A 174 8.04 0.83 -8.06
N ARG A 175 8.80 0.09 -8.86
CA ARG A 175 9.82 -0.83 -8.41
C ARG A 175 11.10 -0.51 -9.18
N GLU A 176 12.20 -0.32 -8.47
CA GLU A 176 13.53 -0.28 -9.07
C GLU A 176 13.94 -1.69 -9.51
N GLU A 177 14.54 -1.80 -10.70
CA GLU A 177 14.90 -3.09 -11.32
C GLU A 177 15.85 -3.91 -10.44
N GLU A 178 16.81 -3.27 -9.78
CA GLU A 178 17.85 -3.92 -8.98
C GLU A 178 17.86 -3.46 -7.51
N PRO A 179 16.83 -3.70 -6.69
CA PRO A 179 16.66 -3.07 -5.36
C PRO A 179 17.82 -3.22 -4.36
N GLY A 180 18.79 -4.12 -4.61
CA GLY A 180 20.03 -4.25 -3.85
C GLY A 180 20.84 -2.94 -3.76
N TRP A 181 20.86 -2.14 -4.83
CA TRP A 181 21.57 -0.86 -4.86
C TRP A 181 21.05 0.17 -3.84
N VAL A 182 19.73 0.22 -3.60
CA VAL A 182 19.15 1.11 -2.57
C VAL A 182 19.64 0.67 -1.19
N ARG A 183 19.72 -0.64 -0.97
CA ARG A 183 20.22 -1.21 0.29
C ARG A 183 21.70 -0.90 0.48
N GLU A 184 22.50 -0.98 -0.58
CA GLU A 184 23.93 -0.65 -0.54
C GLU A 184 24.17 0.85 -0.29
N ALA A 185 23.44 1.72 -0.99
CA ALA A 185 23.64 3.16 -0.90
C ALA A 185 23.10 3.79 0.40
N LEU A 186 21.95 3.30 0.90
CA LEU A 186 21.30 3.86 2.09
C LEU A 186 21.50 3.01 3.36
N GLY A 187 22.03 1.80 3.24
CA GLY A 187 22.16 0.87 4.36
C GLY A 187 20.83 0.40 4.94
N CYS A 188 19.73 0.51 4.18
CA CYS A 188 18.36 0.29 4.66
C CYS A 188 17.63 -0.79 3.87
N ALA A 189 16.49 -1.27 4.36
CA ALA A 189 15.61 -2.11 3.56
C ALA A 189 14.99 -1.32 2.38
N TYR A 190 14.62 -2.02 1.31
CA TYR A 190 13.82 -1.46 0.22
C TYR A 190 12.59 -2.33 -0.01
N VAL A 191 11.45 -1.68 -0.10
CA VAL A 191 10.12 -2.28 -0.26
C VAL A 191 9.38 -1.51 -1.33
N SER A 192 8.88 -2.20 -2.35
CA SER A 192 7.95 -1.61 -3.30
C SER A 192 6.52 -1.99 -2.91
N ALA A 193 5.67 -1.00 -2.63
CA ALA A 193 4.24 -1.16 -2.41
C ALA A 193 3.43 -0.78 -3.67
N ALA A 194 4.08 -0.64 -4.83
CA ALA A 194 3.44 -0.41 -6.12
C ALA A 194 2.48 -1.56 -6.47
N SER A 195 1.32 -1.23 -7.05
CA SER A 195 0.36 -2.25 -7.46
C SER A 195 0.87 -3.05 -8.68
N PRO A 196 0.48 -4.32 -8.86
CA PRO A 196 0.85 -5.06 -10.08
C PRO A 196 0.35 -4.40 -11.36
N ALA A 197 -0.81 -3.72 -11.31
CA ALA A 197 -1.31 -2.96 -12.43
C ALA A 197 -0.37 -1.83 -12.82
N LEU A 198 0.23 -1.15 -11.84
CA LEU A 198 1.22 -0.11 -12.05
C LEU A 198 2.52 -0.68 -12.62
N LEU A 199 2.98 -1.82 -12.11
CA LEU A 199 4.20 -2.48 -12.60
C LEU A 199 4.05 -3.01 -14.03
N SER A 200 2.93 -3.65 -14.36
CA SER A 200 2.63 -4.04 -15.73
C SER A 200 2.50 -2.83 -16.67
N LEU A 201 1.97 -1.71 -16.18
CA LEU A 201 1.91 -0.46 -16.94
C LEU A 201 3.31 0.11 -17.21
N SER A 202 4.22 0.05 -16.23
CA SER A 202 5.60 0.53 -16.40
C SER A 202 6.46 -0.37 -17.26
N GLU A 203 6.31 -1.70 -17.15
CA GLU A 203 7.15 -2.68 -17.86
C GLU A 203 6.67 -2.90 -19.30
N ASP A 204 5.36 -3.07 -19.48
CA ASP A 204 4.79 -3.47 -20.78
C ASP A 204 4.12 -2.30 -21.53
N GLY A 205 3.95 -1.14 -20.88
CA GLY A 205 3.25 0.02 -21.43
C GLY A 205 1.72 -0.14 -21.45
N ALA A 206 1.02 0.97 -21.70
CA ALA A 206 -0.44 1.05 -21.61
C ALA A 206 -1.19 -0.01 -22.45
N LEU A 207 -0.67 -0.36 -23.63
CA LEU A 207 -1.34 -1.29 -24.54
C LEU A 207 -1.22 -2.74 -24.08
N ALA A 208 -0.07 -3.14 -23.55
CA ALA A 208 0.11 -4.50 -23.05
C ALA A 208 -0.42 -4.66 -21.62
N ALA A 209 -0.43 -3.60 -20.80
CA ALA A 209 -1.23 -3.56 -19.58
C ALA A 209 -2.74 -3.67 -19.85
N ALA A 210 -3.26 -3.00 -20.88
CA ALA A 210 -4.66 -3.15 -21.31
C ALA A 210 -4.96 -4.56 -21.82
N ARG A 211 -4.05 -5.19 -22.56
CA ARG A 211 -4.16 -6.62 -22.96
C ARG A 211 -4.01 -7.57 -21.76
N GLY A 212 -3.19 -7.23 -20.78
CA GLY A 212 -3.06 -7.92 -19.50
C GLY A 212 -4.38 -7.88 -18.73
N TRP A 213 -4.97 -6.70 -18.60
CA TRP A 213 -6.32 -6.46 -18.07
C TRP A 213 -7.37 -7.27 -18.85
N GLN A 214 -7.36 -7.23 -20.18
CA GLN A 214 -8.30 -7.97 -21.03
C GLN A 214 -8.14 -9.49 -20.90
N ARG A 215 -6.92 -9.99 -20.70
CA ARG A 215 -6.64 -11.40 -20.37
C ARG A 215 -7.06 -11.77 -18.94
N ARG A 216 -6.96 -10.82 -18.00
CA ARG A 216 -7.39 -10.97 -16.59
C ARG A 216 -8.92 -11.00 -16.46
N TRP A 217 -9.63 -10.26 -17.30
CA TRP A 217 -11.10 -10.22 -17.38
C TRP A 217 -11.68 -11.27 -18.33
N GLY A 218 -10.92 -11.75 -19.31
CA GLY A 218 -11.34 -12.75 -20.30
C GLY A 218 -11.15 -14.21 -19.88
N ARG A 219 -10.41 -14.48 -18.80
CA ARG A 219 -10.43 -15.79 -18.13
C ARG A 219 -11.63 -15.85 -17.17
N ARG A 220 -12.33 -16.99 -17.14
CA ARG A 220 -13.27 -17.36 -16.06
C ARG A 220 -12.54 -17.35 -14.69
N PRO A 221 -13.30 -17.21 -13.58
CA PRO A 221 -12.91 -16.46 -12.38
C PRO A 221 -11.67 -17.07 -11.74
N HIS A 222 -10.67 -16.24 -11.40
CA HIS A 222 -9.77 -16.39 -10.25
C HIS A 222 -9.22 -17.80 -9.91
N GLU A 223 -9.19 -18.75 -10.85
CA GLU A 223 -8.71 -20.12 -10.64
C GLU A 223 -7.21 -20.07 -10.34
N GLY A 224 -6.84 -20.42 -9.10
CA GLY A 224 -5.47 -20.45 -8.62
C GLY A 224 -5.02 -19.28 -7.74
N ARG A 225 -5.88 -18.29 -7.43
CA ARG A 225 -5.48 -17.21 -6.50
C ARG A 225 -5.57 -17.66 -5.04
N ARG A 226 -4.52 -17.40 -4.28
CA ARG A 226 -4.54 -17.55 -2.83
C ARG A 226 -5.21 -16.32 -2.21
N VAL A 227 -6.05 -16.53 -1.21
CA VAL A 227 -6.59 -15.44 -0.40
C VAL A 227 -5.73 -15.28 0.84
N TRP A 228 -5.30 -14.05 1.09
CA TRP A 228 -4.56 -13.73 2.30
C TRP A 228 -5.47 -13.87 3.51
N ARG A 229 -5.04 -14.69 4.47
CA ARG A 229 -5.75 -14.89 5.73
C ARG A 229 -5.10 -14.05 6.80
N ALA A 230 -5.85 -13.08 7.33
CA ALA A 230 -5.36 -12.28 8.44
C ALA A 230 -5.14 -13.13 9.71
N ASP A 231 -4.04 -12.84 10.37
CA ASP A 231 -3.65 -13.35 11.68
C ASP A 231 -3.98 -12.34 12.79
N ASP A 232 -3.56 -12.63 14.02
CA ASP A 232 -3.83 -11.77 15.17
C ASP A 232 -3.08 -10.43 15.06
N ARG A 233 -1.91 -10.40 14.41
CA ARG A 233 -1.18 -9.16 14.15
C ARG A 233 -2.00 -8.27 13.22
N ALA A 234 -2.48 -8.80 12.10
CA ALA A 234 -3.40 -8.08 11.22
C ALA A 234 -4.57 -7.43 11.98
N ALA A 235 -5.17 -8.17 12.92
CA ALA A 235 -6.25 -7.64 13.75
C ALA A 235 -5.79 -6.51 14.70
N GLU A 236 -4.60 -6.61 15.28
CA GLU A 236 -4.01 -5.57 16.13
C GLU A 236 -3.76 -4.26 15.36
N ALA A 237 -3.14 -4.31 14.17
CA ALA A 237 -2.89 -3.11 13.37
C ALA A 237 -4.19 -2.42 12.94
N LEU A 238 -5.20 -3.22 12.58
CA LEU A 238 -6.51 -2.67 12.24
C LEU A 238 -7.18 -2.03 13.46
N SER A 239 -7.11 -2.67 14.62
CA SER A 239 -7.66 -2.11 15.86
C SER A 239 -6.99 -0.79 16.22
N GLU A 240 -5.66 -0.71 16.11
CA GLU A 240 -4.90 0.52 16.35
C GLU A 240 -5.32 1.62 15.37
N ALA A 241 -5.38 1.33 14.07
CA ALA A 241 -5.77 2.31 13.06
C ALA A 241 -7.21 2.81 13.25
N MET A 242 -8.15 1.94 13.64
CA MET A 242 -9.52 2.34 13.97
C MET A 242 -9.55 3.28 15.17
N ALA A 243 -8.78 2.99 16.23
CA ALA A 243 -8.68 3.89 17.39
C ALA A 243 -8.06 5.26 17.03
N LEU A 244 -7.08 5.28 16.13
CA LEU A 244 -6.47 6.52 15.64
C LEU A 244 -7.46 7.34 14.77
N LEU A 245 -8.28 6.67 13.95
CA LEU A 245 -9.36 7.31 13.19
C LEU A 245 -10.42 7.92 14.12
N GLU A 246 -10.87 7.17 15.13
CA GLU A 246 -11.89 7.63 16.06
C GLU A 246 -11.40 8.80 16.94
N SER A 247 -10.13 8.80 17.31
CA SER A 247 -9.51 9.92 18.05
C SER A 247 -9.13 11.11 17.18
N GLY A 248 -9.33 11.04 15.85
CA GLY A 248 -9.01 12.10 14.91
C GLY A 248 -7.50 12.28 14.65
N LYS A 249 -6.67 11.32 15.05
CA LYS A 249 -5.21 11.31 14.81
C LYS A 249 -4.84 10.78 13.43
N LEU A 250 -5.78 10.11 12.76
CA LEU A 250 -5.64 9.61 11.40
C LEU A 250 -6.75 10.18 10.54
N THR A 251 -6.42 10.69 9.36
CA THR A 251 -7.42 11.20 8.43
C THR A 251 -8.02 10.03 7.64
N PRO A 252 -9.36 9.95 7.52
CA PRO A 252 -10.01 9.06 6.57
C PRO A 252 -9.38 9.11 5.17
N PRO A 253 -9.13 7.96 4.52
CA PRO A 253 -8.72 7.96 3.13
C PRO A 253 -9.81 8.60 2.27
N ALA A 254 -9.40 9.42 1.30
CA ALA A 254 -10.35 9.99 0.35
C ALA A 254 -11.04 8.87 -0.45
N GLU A 255 -12.31 9.08 -0.79
CA GLU A 255 -13.00 8.18 -1.70
C GLU A 255 -12.40 8.30 -3.09
N ALA A 256 -11.66 7.27 -3.51
CA ALA A 256 -11.14 7.15 -4.85
C ALA A 256 -11.34 5.72 -5.37
N SER A 257 -11.51 5.59 -6.68
CA SER A 257 -11.42 4.28 -7.33
C SER A 257 -9.97 3.84 -7.38
N ALA A 258 -9.71 2.54 -7.22
CA ALA A 258 -8.37 1.96 -7.39
C ALA A 258 -7.75 2.30 -8.76
N ALA A 259 -8.59 2.42 -9.79
CA ALA A 259 -8.18 2.81 -11.13
C ALA A 259 -7.65 4.26 -11.19
N SER A 260 -8.34 5.21 -10.53
CA SER A 260 -7.89 6.60 -10.47
C SER A 260 -6.57 6.73 -9.71
N GLU A 261 -6.42 6.01 -8.60
CA GLU A 261 -5.18 6.03 -7.82
C GLU A 261 -4.00 5.42 -8.62
N THR A 262 -4.23 4.26 -9.26
CA THR A 262 -3.22 3.62 -10.13
C THR A 262 -2.82 4.56 -11.28
N GLY A 263 -3.78 5.25 -11.88
CA GLY A 263 -3.51 6.23 -12.94
C GLY A 263 -2.65 7.39 -12.47
N MET A 264 -2.93 7.95 -11.29
CA MET A 264 -2.13 9.03 -10.69
C MET A 264 -0.72 8.57 -10.35
N GLN A 265 -0.57 7.39 -9.73
CA GLN A 265 0.73 6.80 -9.44
C GLN A 265 1.54 6.53 -10.72
N TYR A 266 0.88 6.08 -11.79
CA TYR A 266 1.52 5.88 -13.10
C TYR A 266 1.99 7.18 -13.73
N LEU A 267 1.18 8.24 -13.66
CA LEU A 267 1.60 9.57 -14.12
C LEU A 267 2.78 10.11 -13.29
N GLU A 268 2.79 9.87 -11.98
CA GLU A 268 3.90 10.24 -11.10
C GLU A 268 5.17 9.46 -11.47
N PHE A 269 5.06 8.15 -11.70
CA PHE A 269 6.16 7.31 -12.17
C PHE A 269 6.75 7.79 -13.50
N LEU A 270 5.90 8.13 -14.47
CA LEU A 270 6.34 8.62 -15.78
C LEU A 270 7.00 10.01 -15.72
N ARG A 271 6.57 10.86 -14.77
CA ARG A 271 7.09 12.21 -14.58
C ARG A 271 8.31 12.25 -13.67
N TRP A 272 8.61 11.17 -12.96
CA TRP A 272 9.78 11.10 -12.10
C TRP A 272 11.05 11.29 -12.95
N PRO A 273 11.90 12.29 -12.66
CA PRO A 273 13.09 12.53 -13.45
C PRO A 273 14.00 11.31 -13.44
N ARG A 274 14.75 11.13 -14.51
CA ARG A 274 15.72 10.03 -14.60
C ARG A 274 17.12 10.57 -14.62
N ASP A 275 18.00 9.84 -13.96
CA ASP A 275 19.42 10.09 -13.97
C ASP A 275 19.99 9.86 -15.37
N SER A 276 20.72 10.86 -15.86
CA SER A 276 21.22 10.88 -17.24
C SER A 276 22.27 9.82 -17.53
N GLU A 277 22.95 9.31 -16.50
CA GLU A 277 24.03 8.33 -16.63
C GLU A 277 23.52 6.90 -16.48
N THR A 278 22.63 6.69 -15.52
CA THR A 278 22.14 5.37 -15.13
C THR A 278 20.74 5.06 -15.68
N GLY A 279 19.98 6.07 -16.12
CA GLY A 279 18.59 5.94 -16.54
C GLY A 279 17.59 5.65 -15.41
N ARG A 280 18.06 5.65 -14.16
CA ARG A 280 17.28 5.31 -12.96
C ARG A 280 16.50 6.51 -12.46
N ARG A 281 15.48 6.33 -11.62
CA ARG A 281 14.76 7.48 -11.04
C ARG A 281 15.69 8.33 -10.19
N PHE A 282 15.72 9.63 -10.46
CA PHE A 282 16.55 10.58 -9.73
C PHE A 282 16.21 10.59 -8.23
N GLY A 283 17.25 10.70 -7.40
CA GLY A 283 17.16 10.60 -5.96
C GLY A 283 17.21 9.16 -5.43
N PHE A 284 16.99 8.12 -6.25
CA PHE A 284 17.54 6.79 -5.98
C PHE A 284 18.98 6.76 -6.54
N PRO A 285 19.93 5.97 -5.98
CA PRO A 285 21.39 6.18 -6.02
C PRO A 285 21.99 6.68 -7.35
N GLY A 286 21.74 7.95 -7.65
CA GLY A 286 21.85 8.59 -8.95
C GLY A 286 21.93 10.09 -8.68
N GLU A 287 22.85 10.75 -9.37
CA GLU A 287 23.43 12.02 -8.94
C GLU A 287 22.96 13.20 -9.80
N ARG A 288 22.35 12.96 -10.98
CA ARG A 288 22.05 14.01 -11.96
C ARG A 288 20.64 13.92 -12.52
N ILE A 289 20.10 15.06 -12.97
CA ILE A 289 18.78 15.14 -13.63
C ILE A 289 18.98 15.40 -15.12
N TYR A 290 18.16 14.76 -15.97
CA TYR A 290 17.97 15.12 -17.38
C TYR A 290 16.82 16.11 -17.56
#